data_AF-A0A3D5H7X6-F1
#
_entry.id   AF-A0A3D5H7X6-F1
#
_cell.length_a   1.000
_cell.length_b   1.000
_cell.length_c   1.000
_cell.angle_alpha   90.00
_cell.angle_beta   90.00
_cell.angle_gamma   90.00
#
_symmetry.space_group_name_H-M   'P 1'
#
loop_
_entity.id
_entity.type
_entity.pdbx_description
1 polymer ?
#
loop_
_entity_poly.entity_id
_entity_poly.type
_entity_poly.pdbx_seq_one_letter_code
_entity_poly.pdbx_strand_id
1 'polypeptide(L)'
;LHYDDSLGHLPNGSVPDSVAIALYNASDHLPVLAKFIFQGGTQPSAEPTLQASNVGFNTVMSGSMGVTWTNGNGAYRIVVARAGGPVSFTPTDGQSYPANSNFALATDLGSGNKAVFSGSGNSIAVTGLASNTTYHFAVYEFNGSGGTENYLTTFPATNSQATLSVTYYSQGNLPPDILSSWNSERGGSGSPPANFTSGVPFVVQGGDSMTTTSTWSISGSGSALQIESGGTLTANHAITLASTAMFQIANGGTYIHNNTGVPASTVFQGVESFAGSSNVEIRGWVGSSTAIPIISGAWGNLKITYSPATAWNNLGNITSIQGSFTIDNNSTSGFRFVGNAPLTLTVEGDVNIVSGLLQISNAGSNPNTFTLNLGGSFNQTGGTFEPNVNTSSTLTINFKGSGKSFTKSAGTLVDNQIDWVVDSAASLTLMNGLTIGSSRSLTINGTITCGANAISGAGAVTVSSGAILDIGSVDGINSGTTLGNIRVSGSRTFDAGANYTLHGTAAQVMGNGFPATVNALSIINSNGVTLSGGVAVNGSLMLVDGALSIASNTLTLNGDT
;
A
#
# COMPACT_ATOMS: atom_id res chain seq x y z
N LEU A 1 51.99 30.78 69.88
CA LEU A 1 50.76 30.85 69.06
C LEU A 1 51.18 30.59 67.62
N HIS A 2 51.18 29.31 67.21
CA HIS A 2 51.36 28.95 65.80
C HIS A 2 50.00 29.10 65.13
N TYR A 3 49.88 30.04 64.21
CA TYR A 3 48.71 30.20 63.37
C TYR A 3 49.02 29.53 62.02
N ASP A 4 48.29 28.45 61.75
CA ASP A 4 48.11 27.75 60.47
C ASP A 4 49.34 27.23 59.70
N ASP A 5 49.47 25.90 59.71
CA ASP A 5 50.46 25.09 58.99
C ASP A 5 49.92 24.59 57.64
N SER A 6 49.15 25.43 56.93
CA SER A 6 48.32 25.03 55.77
C SER A 6 48.79 25.62 54.43
N LEU A 7 50.10 25.80 54.23
CA LEU A 7 50.71 26.19 52.94
C LEU A 7 51.19 25.00 52.09
N GLY A 8 50.64 23.81 52.34
CA GLY A 8 50.99 22.61 51.59
C GLY A 8 50.59 22.63 50.12
N HIS A 9 49.49 23.30 49.75
CA HIS A 9 49.03 23.42 48.35
C HIS A 9 48.35 24.79 48.16
N LEU A 10 48.89 25.65 47.29
CA LEU A 10 48.17 26.84 46.83
C LEU A 10 47.01 26.41 45.90
N PRO A 11 45.88 27.13 45.87
CA PRO A 11 44.65 26.70 45.19
C PRO A 11 44.71 26.70 43.65
N ASN A 12 45.86 26.97 43.03
CA ASN A 12 46.04 26.74 41.60
C ASN A 12 47.31 25.91 41.36
N GLY A 13 47.22 24.91 40.49
CA GLY A 13 48.37 24.10 40.06
C GLY A 13 49.33 24.82 39.11
N SER A 14 49.30 26.16 39.07
CA SER A 14 50.13 26.98 38.19
C SER A 14 51.43 27.45 38.87
N VAL A 15 51.62 27.13 40.15
CA VAL A 15 52.85 27.42 40.90
C VAL A 15 53.56 26.08 41.18
N PRO A 16 54.76 25.85 40.63
CA PRO A 16 55.53 24.64 40.94
C PRO A 16 55.75 24.50 42.45
N ASP A 17 55.69 23.27 42.98
CA ASP A 17 55.86 23.00 44.43
C ASP A 17 57.15 23.61 45.00
N SER A 18 58.19 23.76 44.17
CA SER A 18 59.45 24.42 44.52
C SER A 18 59.30 25.90 44.91
N VAL A 19 58.32 26.61 44.33
CA VAL A 19 58.04 28.02 44.62
C VAL A 19 57.16 28.17 45.87
N ALA A 20 56.20 27.26 46.08
CA ALA A 20 55.42 27.20 47.31
C ALA A 20 56.31 26.91 48.53
N ILE A 21 57.26 25.97 48.40
CA ILE A 21 58.26 25.65 49.42
C ILE A 21 59.20 26.85 49.69
N ALA A 22 59.61 27.58 48.65
CA ALA A 22 60.43 28.79 48.83
C ALA A 22 59.71 29.91 49.58
N LEU A 23 58.40 30.08 49.35
CA LEU A 23 57.56 31.06 50.05
C LEU A 23 57.28 30.65 51.52
N TYR A 24 57.08 29.36 51.78
CA TYR A 24 56.98 28.81 53.14
C TYR A 24 58.25 29.08 53.95
N ASN A 25 59.43 28.78 53.38
CA ASN A 25 60.72 29.03 54.04
C ASN A 25 61.04 30.52 54.24
N ALA A 26 60.50 31.40 53.40
CA ALA A 26 60.65 32.85 53.55
C ALA A 26 59.69 33.46 54.60
N SER A 27 58.61 32.75 54.96
CA SER A 27 57.57 33.25 55.88
C SER A 27 57.99 33.30 57.34
N ASP A 28 58.95 32.47 57.77
CA ASP A 28 59.49 32.43 59.14
C ASP A 28 60.43 33.62 59.48
N HIS A 29 60.70 34.50 58.51
CA HIS A 29 61.63 35.61 58.69
C HIS A 29 61.08 37.01 58.33
N LEU A 30 59.78 37.13 58.03
CA LEU A 30 59.17 38.43 57.66
C LEU A 30 58.15 38.92 58.70
N PRO A 31 58.33 40.10 59.32
CA PRO A 31 57.45 40.57 60.39
C PRO A 31 56.15 41.25 59.91
N VAL A 32 55.71 41.03 58.66
CA VAL A 32 54.50 41.67 58.09
C VAL A 32 53.74 40.73 57.16
N LEU A 33 52.41 40.84 57.15
CA LEU A 33 51.51 40.17 56.20
C LEU A 33 51.91 40.50 54.75
N ALA A 34 52.55 39.56 54.05
CA ALA A 34 52.91 39.73 52.65
C ALA A 34 51.74 39.28 51.77
N LYS A 35 51.13 40.22 51.04
CA LYS A 35 50.15 39.92 49.97
C LYS A 35 50.92 39.67 48.66
N PHE A 36 51.05 38.41 48.26
CA PHE A 36 51.61 38.05 46.97
C PHE A 36 50.54 38.22 45.88
N ILE A 37 50.79 39.09 44.90
CA ILE A 37 49.98 39.24 43.69
C ILE A 37 50.81 38.70 42.52
N PHE A 38 50.43 37.55 41.98
CA PHE A 38 51.04 37.01 40.77
C PHE A 38 50.50 37.77 39.57
N GLN A 39 51.25 38.75 39.07
CA GLN A 39 50.91 39.46 37.84
C GLN A 39 51.39 38.62 36.65
N GLY A 40 50.46 37.98 35.94
CA GLY A 40 50.79 37.37 34.64
C GLY A 40 49.91 36.19 34.17
N GLY A 41 49.09 35.59 35.04
CA GLY A 41 48.08 34.61 34.62
C GLY A 41 46.70 35.26 34.59
N THR A 42 45.99 35.21 33.46
CA THR A 42 44.57 35.54 33.41
C THR A 42 43.81 34.55 34.28
N GLN A 43 43.41 34.96 35.48
CA GLN A 43 42.61 34.13 36.37
C GLN A 43 41.29 33.75 35.65
N PRO A 44 40.91 32.47 35.59
CA PRO A 44 39.61 32.07 35.07
C PRO A 44 38.50 32.79 35.84
N SER A 45 37.42 33.15 35.16
CA SER A 45 36.23 33.69 35.82
C SER A 45 35.68 32.69 36.85
N ALA A 46 34.86 33.14 37.79
CA ALA A 46 34.18 32.23 38.71
C ALA A 46 33.37 31.17 37.94
N GLU A 47 33.51 29.89 38.29
CA GLU A 47 32.77 28.81 37.63
C GLU A 47 31.26 28.96 37.91
N PRO A 48 30.38 28.74 36.93
CA PRO A 48 28.95 28.56 37.19
C PRO A 48 28.71 27.40 38.17
N THR A 49 27.67 27.49 38.99
CA THR A 49 27.31 26.43 39.96
C THR A 49 25.99 25.73 39.62
N LEU A 50 25.28 26.20 38.61
CA LEU A 50 24.03 25.64 38.13
C LEU A 50 24.12 25.47 36.62
N GLN A 51 24.02 24.23 36.16
CA GLN A 51 24.03 23.87 34.75
C GLN A 51 22.75 24.33 34.04
N ALA A 52 22.82 24.45 32.71
CA ALA A 52 21.64 24.46 31.87
C ALA A 52 20.79 23.20 32.10
N SER A 53 19.52 23.24 31.72
CA SER A 53 18.60 22.10 31.85
C SER A 53 17.55 22.11 30.73
N ASN A 54 16.69 21.09 30.68
CA ASN A 54 15.54 21.02 29.77
C ASN A 54 15.90 21.29 28.29
N VAL A 55 16.93 20.62 27.76
CA VAL A 55 17.24 20.69 26.33
C VAL A 55 16.04 20.16 25.54
N GLY A 56 15.42 21.02 24.73
CA GLY A 56 14.23 20.73 23.94
C GLY A 56 14.42 21.09 22.47
N PHE A 57 13.55 20.56 21.62
CA PHE A 57 13.64 20.72 20.17
C PHE A 57 12.33 21.26 19.59
N ASN A 58 12.42 22.20 18.66
CA ASN A 58 11.30 22.74 17.92
C ASN A 58 11.68 22.91 16.44
N THR A 59 10.69 23.15 15.57
CA THR A 59 10.92 23.38 14.13
C THR A 59 11.87 22.35 13.50
N VAL A 60 11.67 21.07 13.82
CA VAL A 60 12.52 19.97 13.33
C VAL A 60 12.20 19.72 11.86
N MET A 61 13.21 19.87 11.01
CA MET A 61 13.15 19.68 9.56
C MET A 61 14.19 18.64 9.12
N SER A 62 14.31 18.40 7.81
CA SER A 62 15.29 17.44 7.27
C SER A 62 16.73 17.93 7.36
N GLY A 63 16.98 19.24 7.26
CA GLY A 63 18.33 19.83 7.31
C GLY A 63 18.58 20.81 8.45
N SER A 64 17.61 21.00 9.34
CA SER A 64 17.71 21.94 10.46
C SER A 64 16.80 21.56 11.63
N MET A 65 17.12 22.09 12.80
CA MET A 65 16.24 22.05 13.97
C MET A 65 16.50 23.26 14.88
N GLY A 66 15.47 23.69 15.59
CA GLY A 66 15.63 24.58 16.73
C GLY A 66 16.01 23.77 17.96
N VAL A 67 17.06 24.21 18.66
CA VAL A 67 17.50 23.67 19.95
C VAL A 67 17.28 24.74 21.00
N THR A 68 16.61 24.38 22.08
CA THR A 68 16.24 25.25 23.19
C THR A 68 16.70 24.66 24.50
N TRP A 69 16.93 25.48 25.51
CA TRP A 69 17.26 25.03 26.87
C TRP A 69 16.79 26.03 27.91
N THR A 70 16.77 25.61 29.17
CA THR A 70 16.64 26.48 30.34
C THR A 70 18.05 26.86 30.80
N ASN A 71 18.31 28.16 30.89
CA ASN A 71 19.60 28.67 31.35
C ASN A 71 19.84 28.32 32.83
N GLY A 72 21.09 27.96 33.14
CA GLY A 72 21.63 27.91 34.50
C GLY A 72 22.10 29.28 34.97
N ASN A 73 23.15 29.32 35.78
CA ASN A 73 23.66 30.57 36.37
C ASN A 73 24.98 31.08 35.75
N GLY A 74 25.43 30.52 34.63
CA GLY A 74 26.51 31.08 33.85
C GLY A 74 26.08 32.34 33.09
N ALA A 75 27.05 33.17 32.71
CA ALA A 75 26.85 34.31 31.84
C ALA A 75 26.68 33.87 30.38
N TYR A 76 27.29 32.73 30.01
CA TYR A 76 27.32 32.20 28.65
C TYR A 76 27.18 30.68 28.62
N ARG A 77 26.88 30.11 27.44
CA ARG A 77 26.72 28.67 27.19
C ARG A 77 27.44 28.32 25.92
N ILE A 78 28.08 27.15 25.91
CA ILE A 78 28.50 26.49 24.68
C ILE A 78 27.57 25.30 24.42
N VAL A 79 27.07 25.19 23.19
CA VAL A 79 26.29 24.01 22.73
C VAL A 79 27.16 23.22 21.77
N VAL A 80 27.41 21.98 22.11
CA VAL A 80 28.14 21.03 21.27
C VAL A 80 27.15 20.02 20.69
N ALA A 81 27.25 19.77 19.39
CA ALA A 81 26.43 18.80 18.67
C ALA A 81 27.30 17.66 18.12
N ARG A 82 26.73 16.47 18.00
CA ARG A 82 27.37 15.30 17.38
C ARG A 82 26.34 14.45 16.64
N ALA A 83 26.67 14.02 15.42
CA ALA A 83 25.81 13.12 14.64
C ALA A 83 26.02 11.65 15.07
N GLY A 84 24.93 10.89 15.19
CA GLY A 84 24.95 9.42 15.33
C GLY A 84 25.32 8.87 16.72
N GLY A 85 25.75 9.71 17.66
CA GLY A 85 26.00 9.27 19.04
C GLY A 85 26.16 10.42 20.03
N PRO A 86 26.11 10.14 21.35
CA PRO A 86 26.21 11.15 22.40
C PRO A 86 27.46 12.02 22.26
N VAL A 87 27.35 13.30 22.60
CA VAL A 87 28.50 14.21 22.67
C VAL A 87 29.55 13.62 23.61
N SER A 88 30.79 13.52 23.14
CA SER A 88 31.92 12.95 23.89
C SER A 88 33.03 13.99 24.14
N PHE A 89 32.74 15.25 23.86
CA PHE A 89 33.64 16.36 24.03
C PHE A 89 33.34 17.10 25.33
N THR A 90 34.38 17.45 26.08
CA THR A 90 34.33 18.27 27.29
C THR A 90 35.17 19.53 27.06
N PRO A 91 34.60 20.74 27.20
CA PRO A 91 35.38 21.97 27.07
C PRO A 91 36.42 22.09 28.19
N THR A 92 37.53 22.76 27.89
CA THR A 92 38.63 23.01 28.84
C THR A 92 38.64 24.47 29.24
N ASP A 93 38.86 24.75 30.52
CA ASP A 93 38.97 26.11 31.03
C ASP A 93 40.12 26.89 30.37
N GLY A 94 39.92 28.19 30.23
CA GLY A 94 40.84 29.11 29.56
C GLY A 94 40.87 28.99 28.04
N GLN A 95 40.07 28.11 27.44
CA GLN A 95 40.06 27.88 25.98
C GLN A 95 38.78 28.38 25.34
N SER A 96 38.91 29.17 24.27
CA SER A 96 37.78 29.61 23.45
C SER A 96 37.51 28.63 22.31
N TYR A 97 36.23 28.34 22.05
CA TYR A 97 35.79 27.47 20.97
C TYR A 97 34.94 28.25 19.95
N PRO A 98 35.40 28.42 18.70
CA PRO A 98 34.60 29.03 17.65
C PRO A 98 33.33 28.22 17.39
N ALA A 99 32.17 28.86 17.49
CA ALA A 99 30.87 28.23 17.23
C ALA A 99 30.30 28.66 15.88
N ASN A 100 29.65 27.74 15.17
CA ASN A 100 28.92 28.03 13.94
C ASN A 100 27.58 27.29 13.95
N SER A 101 26.48 28.03 13.80
CA SER A 101 25.14 27.45 13.81
C SER A 101 24.86 26.52 12.62
N ASN A 102 25.67 26.58 11.56
CA ASN A 102 25.70 25.57 10.51
C ASN A 102 26.66 24.44 10.89
N PHE A 103 26.11 23.29 11.25
CA PHE A 103 26.86 22.11 11.69
C PHE A 103 27.89 21.63 10.66
N ALA A 104 27.55 21.70 9.36
CA ALA A 104 28.47 21.29 8.29
C ALA A 104 29.71 22.20 8.20
N LEU A 105 29.59 23.46 8.60
CA LEU A 105 30.67 24.46 8.58
C LEU A 105 31.38 24.63 9.92
N ALA A 106 30.83 24.08 11.02
CA ALA A 106 31.44 24.16 12.34
C ALA A 106 32.73 23.32 12.43
N THR A 107 33.74 23.85 13.13
CA THR A 107 35.02 23.16 13.34
C THR A 107 34.80 21.88 14.15
N ASP A 108 35.40 20.77 13.70
CA ASP A 108 35.41 19.51 14.45
C ASP A 108 36.37 19.63 15.65
N LEU A 109 35.83 19.40 16.84
CA LEU A 109 36.53 19.41 18.12
C LEU A 109 37.06 18.01 18.49
N GLY A 110 36.91 17.04 17.58
CA GLY A 110 37.33 15.66 17.72
C GLY A 110 36.13 14.70 17.71
N SER A 111 36.28 13.58 17.01
CA SER A 111 35.26 12.52 16.93
C SER A 111 33.87 12.99 16.46
N GLY A 112 33.80 14.06 15.67
CA GLY A 112 32.57 14.61 15.10
C GLY A 112 31.80 15.53 16.04
N ASN A 113 32.39 15.96 17.17
CA ASN A 113 31.80 16.94 18.07
C ASN A 113 32.04 18.35 17.53
N LYS A 114 30.99 19.17 17.42
CA LYS A 114 31.09 20.51 16.83
C LYS A 114 30.37 21.53 17.71
N ALA A 115 31.02 22.65 18.02
CA ALA A 115 30.36 23.77 18.70
C ALA A 115 29.42 24.49 17.73
N VAL A 116 28.11 24.43 18.01
CA VAL A 116 27.07 25.05 17.17
C VAL A 116 26.55 26.37 17.74
N PHE A 117 26.82 26.64 19.01
CA PHE A 117 26.47 27.90 19.67
C PHE A 117 27.48 28.24 20.77
N SER A 118 27.78 29.54 20.91
CA SER A 118 28.47 30.10 22.08
C SER A 118 27.92 31.51 22.35
N GLY A 119 27.28 31.72 23.50
CA GLY A 119 26.64 33.00 23.81
C GLY A 119 25.70 32.96 25.02
N SER A 120 25.00 34.06 25.29
CA SER A 120 24.12 34.23 26.47
C SER A 120 22.66 33.80 26.25
N GLY A 121 22.27 33.50 25.01
CA GLY A 121 20.92 33.07 24.66
C GLY A 121 20.49 31.73 25.27
N ASN A 122 19.25 31.34 24.98
CA ASN A 122 18.64 30.08 25.41
C ASN A 122 18.08 29.22 24.24
N SER A 123 18.39 29.62 23.01
CA SER A 123 17.94 28.93 21.80
C SER A 123 18.88 29.16 20.63
N ILE A 124 18.99 28.19 19.73
CA ILE A 124 19.68 28.32 18.45
C ILE A 124 18.96 27.52 17.36
N ALA A 125 18.90 28.07 16.14
CA ALA A 125 18.54 27.32 14.95
C ALA A 125 19.81 26.69 14.36
N VAL A 126 19.93 25.37 14.47
CA VAL A 126 21.06 24.61 13.90
C VAL A 126 20.70 24.19 12.48
N THR A 127 21.55 24.55 11.52
CA THR A 127 21.38 24.24 10.08
C THR A 127 22.53 23.35 9.58
N GLY A 128 22.46 22.90 8.33
CA GLY A 128 23.49 22.03 7.74
C GLY A 128 23.53 20.64 8.36
N LEU A 129 22.39 20.18 8.88
CA LEU A 129 22.22 18.82 9.38
C LEU A 129 21.91 17.87 8.22
N ALA A 130 22.31 16.61 8.33
CA ALA A 130 21.88 15.56 7.42
C ALA A 130 20.45 15.12 7.76
N SER A 131 19.66 14.77 6.74
CA SER A 131 18.32 14.21 6.91
C SER A 131 18.36 12.82 7.53
N ASN A 132 17.26 12.42 8.18
CA ASN A 132 17.10 11.12 8.84
C ASN A 132 18.30 10.74 9.75
N THR A 133 18.86 11.73 10.44
CA THR A 133 20.06 11.57 11.27
C THR A 133 19.78 12.07 12.69
N THR A 134 20.05 11.22 13.69
CA THR A 134 19.98 11.63 15.09
C THR A 134 21.19 12.47 15.47
N TYR A 135 20.95 13.68 15.95
CA TYR A 135 21.96 14.56 16.51
C TYR A 135 21.81 14.60 18.03
N HIS A 136 22.93 14.46 18.73
CA HIS A 136 23.02 14.58 20.18
C HIS A 136 23.64 15.93 20.53
N PHE A 137 23.11 16.56 21.58
CA PHE A 137 23.53 17.88 22.03
C PHE A 137 23.95 17.84 23.49
N ALA A 138 24.97 18.62 23.83
CA ALA A 138 25.37 18.93 25.20
C ALA A 138 25.49 20.45 25.37
N VAL A 139 24.90 20.98 26.44
CA VAL A 139 24.96 22.41 26.79
C VAL A 139 25.76 22.57 28.07
N TYR A 140 26.83 23.34 28.00
CA TYR A 140 27.69 23.67 29.14
C TYR A 140 27.59 25.17 29.44
N GLU A 141 27.27 25.51 30.68
CA GLU A 141 27.36 26.85 31.25
C GLU A 141 28.82 27.24 31.43
N PHE A 142 29.14 28.51 31.17
CA PHE A 142 30.44 29.08 31.47
C PHE A 142 30.38 30.56 31.80
N ASN A 143 31.41 31.05 32.48
CA ASN A 143 31.66 32.47 32.70
C ASN A 143 33.01 32.86 32.10
N GLY A 144 33.24 34.16 31.87
CA GLY A 144 34.50 34.67 31.32
C GLY A 144 34.53 34.73 29.79
N SER A 145 35.63 35.25 29.25
CA SER A 145 35.89 35.40 27.81
C SER A 145 37.36 35.64 27.53
N GLY A 146 37.86 35.23 26.36
CA GLY A 146 39.17 35.64 25.85
C GLY A 146 40.35 35.10 26.67
N GLY A 147 40.30 33.82 27.03
CA GLY A 147 41.31 33.13 27.85
C GLY A 147 40.98 33.06 29.34
N THR A 148 39.79 33.51 29.74
CA THR A 148 39.28 33.46 31.14
C THR A 148 38.04 32.60 31.29
N GLU A 149 37.63 31.91 30.23
CA GLU A 149 36.48 31.02 30.20
C GLU A 149 36.62 29.94 31.29
N ASN A 150 35.58 29.76 32.09
CA ASN A 150 35.50 28.72 33.12
C ASN A 150 34.19 27.96 32.96
N TYR A 151 34.28 26.71 32.50
CA TYR A 151 33.17 25.86 32.08
C TYR A 151 32.74 24.94 33.21
N LEU A 152 31.44 24.90 33.49
CA LEU A 152 30.88 23.87 34.35
C LEU A 152 30.81 22.54 33.57
N THR A 153 31.85 21.71 33.72
CA THR A 153 32.05 20.49 32.92
C THR A 153 31.29 19.27 33.46
N THR A 154 30.78 19.35 34.69
CA THR A 154 30.05 18.25 35.32
C THR A 154 28.58 18.25 34.89
N PHE A 155 28.07 17.06 34.56
CA PHE A 155 26.67 16.78 34.20
C PHE A 155 26.03 17.82 33.25
N PRO A 156 26.58 18.05 32.04
CA PRO A 156 25.97 18.97 31.08
C PRO A 156 24.54 18.56 30.74
N ALA A 157 23.73 19.55 30.35
CA ALA A 157 22.39 19.28 29.87
C ALA A 157 22.49 18.55 28.53
N THR A 158 21.93 17.35 28.42
CA THR A 158 21.99 16.55 27.20
C THR A 158 20.60 16.14 26.73
N ASN A 159 20.42 16.11 25.42
CA ASN A 159 19.28 15.47 24.76
C ASN A 159 19.65 15.17 23.30
N SER A 160 18.81 14.42 22.58
CA SER A 160 19.02 14.11 21.18
C SER A 160 17.73 14.17 20.38
N GLN A 161 17.84 14.48 19.10
CA GLN A 161 16.71 14.52 18.18
C GLN A 161 17.10 14.09 16.78
N ALA A 162 16.23 13.33 16.13
CA ALA A 162 16.36 13.00 14.70
C ALA A 162 15.82 14.13 13.83
N THR A 163 16.56 14.47 12.77
CA THR A 163 16.01 15.25 11.65
C THR A 163 14.97 14.45 10.89
N LEU A 164 14.06 15.13 10.19
CA LEU A 164 13.10 14.46 9.32
C LEU A 164 13.80 13.82 8.11
N SER A 165 13.18 12.80 7.51
CA SER A 165 13.58 12.35 6.17
C SER A 165 13.10 13.37 5.12
N VAL A 166 13.84 13.48 4.01
CA VAL A 166 13.42 14.28 2.85
C VAL A 166 12.67 13.38 1.87
N THR A 167 11.61 13.90 1.26
CA THR A 167 10.91 13.23 0.15
C THR A 167 11.25 13.93 -1.15
N TYR A 168 11.54 13.16 -2.19
CA TYR A 168 11.82 13.69 -3.52
C TYR A 168 10.67 13.41 -4.48
N TYR A 169 10.29 14.42 -5.26
CA TYR A 169 9.15 14.39 -6.17
C TYR A 169 9.61 14.46 -7.64
N SER A 170 8.99 13.67 -8.51
CA SER A 170 9.27 13.65 -9.94
C SER A 170 9.08 15.02 -10.61
N GLN A 171 9.78 15.30 -11.71
CA GLN A 171 9.76 16.60 -12.38
C GLN A 171 9.20 16.51 -13.81
N GLY A 172 8.01 15.91 -13.96
CA GLY A 172 7.40 15.67 -15.27
C GLY A 172 7.78 14.33 -15.88
N ASN A 173 7.67 14.25 -17.21
CA ASN A 173 7.87 13.03 -17.99
C ASN A 173 9.36 12.76 -18.28
N LEU A 174 10.14 12.60 -17.22
CA LEU A 174 11.60 12.40 -17.27
C LEU A 174 11.99 10.97 -16.84
N PRO A 175 13.22 10.52 -17.16
CA PRO A 175 13.71 9.24 -16.67
C PRO A 175 13.90 9.24 -15.15
N PRO A 176 13.32 8.28 -14.41
CA PRO A 176 13.42 8.22 -12.94
C PRO A 176 14.83 7.85 -12.45
N ASP A 177 15.66 7.25 -13.31
CA ASP A 177 17.05 6.87 -13.03
C ASP A 177 18.04 8.07 -13.05
N ILE A 178 17.57 9.29 -13.28
CA ILE A 178 18.39 10.51 -13.32
C ILE A 178 18.10 11.38 -12.10
N LEU A 179 19.13 11.78 -11.35
CA LEU A 179 18.97 12.59 -10.12
C LEU A 179 18.23 13.91 -10.37
N SER A 180 18.49 14.60 -11.48
CA SER A 180 17.83 15.87 -11.82
C SER A 180 16.35 15.73 -12.22
N SER A 181 15.84 14.51 -12.34
CA SER A 181 14.40 14.26 -12.53
C SER A 181 13.59 14.36 -11.25
N TRP A 182 14.25 14.68 -10.14
CA TRP A 182 13.70 14.67 -8.79
C TRP A 182 14.05 15.96 -8.06
N ASN A 183 13.18 16.40 -7.17
CA ASN A 183 13.39 17.60 -6.36
C ASN A 183 12.75 17.48 -4.98
N SER A 184 13.35 18.14 -3.98
CA SER A 184 12.91 18.09 -2.58
C SER A 184 11.58 18.78 -2.30
N GLU A 185 11.05 19.53 -3.27
CA GLU A 185 9.75 20.19 -3.16
C GLU A 185 8.84 19.80 -4.33
N ARG A 186 7.54 19.92 -4.10
CA ARG A 186 6.53 19.57 -5.10
C ARG A 186 6.58 20.54 -6.28
N GLY A 187 6.46 20.00 -7.49
CA GLY A 187 6.15 20.78 -8.69
C GLY A 187 7.29 21.57 -9.35
N GLY A 188 8.55 21.38 -8.98
CA GLY A 188 9.64 22.06 -9.72
C GLY A 188 10.85 22.50 -8.92
N SER A 189 10.62 22.83 -7.64
CA SER A 189 11.53 23.65 -6.83
C SER A 189 12.37 22.82 -5.86
N GLY A 190 13.31 23.47 -5.18
CA GLY A 190 14.22 22.80 -4.25
C GLY A 190 15.46 22.25 -4.94
N SER A 191 16.03 21.19 -4.35
CA SER A 191 17.29 20.60 -4.80
C SER A 191 17.10 19.13 -5.19
N PRO A 192 17.88 18.63 -6.17
CA PRO A 192 17.86 17.22 -6.51
C PRO A 192 18.49 16.37 -5.41
N PRO A 193 18.13 15.07 -5.33
CA PRO A 193 18.80 14.11 -4.47
C PRO A 193 20.28 14.01 -4.81
N ALA A 194 21.11 13.83 -3.79
CA ALA A 194 22.54 13.56 -4.00
C ALA A 194 22.78 12.13 -4.54
N ASN A 195 21.89 11.18 -4.24
CA ASN A 195 21.94 9.78 -4.65
C ASN A 195 20.58 9.09 -4.39
N PHE A 196 20.43 7.85 -4.87
CA PHE A 196 19.24 7.00 -4.62
C PHE A 196 19.41 6.02 -3.44
N THR A 197 20.49 6.15 -2.67
CA THR A 197 20.90 5.19 -1.62
C THR A 197 20.78 5.74 -0.20
N SER A 198 20.20 6.93 -0.03
CA SER A 198 20.16 7.66 1.25
C SER A 198 19.00 7.25 2.18
N GLY A 199 18.19 6.25 1.81
CA GLY A 199 17.08 5.83 2.67
C GLY A 199 15.90 6.82 2.67
N VAL A 200 15.47 7.27 1.48
CA VAL A 200 14.48 8.34 1.32
C VAL A 200 13.33 7.94 0.40
N PRO A 201 12.13 8.52 0.56
CA PRO A 201 11.03 8.32 -0.38
C PRO A 201 11.21 9.08 -1.70
N PHE A 202 10.90 8.40 -2.81
CA PHE A 202 10.77 8.95 -4.16
C PHE A 202 9.31 8.84 -4.61
N VAL A 203 8.69 9.96 -4.96
CA VAL A 203 7.26 10.08 -5.27
C VAL A 203 7.06 10.49 -6.74
N VAL A 204 6.51 9.59 -7.54
CA VAL A 204 6.01 9.89 -8.88
C VAL A 204 4.68 10.61 -8.74
N GLN A 205 4.66 11.90 -9.07
CA GLN A 205 3.53 12.78 -8.88
C GLN A 205 2.38 12.51 -9.86
N GLY A 206 1.16 12.89 -9.45
CA GLY A 206 0.00 12.88 -10.34
C GLY A 206 0.20 13.76 -11.58
N GLY A 207 -0.03 13.18 -12.77
CA GLY A 207 0.17 13.84 -14.07
C GLY A 207 1.52 13.54 -14.73
N ASP A 208 2.50 13.04 -13.97
CA ASP A 208 3.81 12.68 -14.49
C ASP A 208 3.81 11.22 -15.01
N SER A 209 4.53 11.00 -16.11
CA SER A 209 4.75 9.69 -16.72
C SER A 209 6.25 9.45 -16.92
N MET A 210 6.87 8.81 -15.93
CA MET A 210 8.31 8.53 -15.91
C MET A 210 8.62 7.17 -16.54
N THR A 211 9.73 7.06 -17.28
CA THR A 211 10.16 5.82 -17.93
C THR A 211 11.66 5.60 -17.75
N THR A 212 12.05 4.45 -17.19
CA THR A 212 13.46 4.12 -16.92
C THR A 212 14.30 4.01 -18.20
N THR A 213 15.42 4.72 -18.28
CA THR A 213 16.39 4.62 -19.39
C THR A 213 17.56 3.69 -19.09
N SER A 214 17.74 3.32 -17.82
CA SER A 214 18.73 2.36 -17.34
C SER A 214 18.21 1.70 -16.05
N THR A 215 18.95 0.71 -15.52
CA THR A 215 18.59 0.08 -14.24
C THR A 215 18.60 1.13 -13.12
N TRP A 216 17.49 1.24 -12.40
CA TRP A 216 17.33 2.19 -11.30
C TRP A 216 17.36 1.48 -9.95
N SER A 217 18.40 1.71 -9.15
CA SER A 217 18.54 1.09 -7.82
C SER A 217 18.24 2.09 -6.71
N ILE A 218 17.25 1.79 -5.88
CA ILE A 218 16.87 2.57 -4.69
C ILE A 218 17.18 1.74 -3.44
N SER A 219 18.00 2.28 -2.54
CA SER A 219 18.45 1.56 -1.34
C SER A 219 18.65 2.49 -0.15
N GLY A 220 19.11 1.93 0.97
CA GLY A 220 19.17 2.63 2.26
C GLY A 220 17.93 2.36 3.11
N SER A 221 18.11 2.39 4.43
CA SER A 221 17.02 2.12 5.38
C SER A 221 16.00 3.26 5.35
N GLY A 222 14.71 2.92 5.18
CA GLY A 222 13.62 3.91 5.06
C GLY A 222 13.31 4.37 3.64
N SER A 223 13.96 3.80 2.61
CA SER A 223 13.64 4.09 1.21
C SER A 223 12.22 3.67 0.84
N ALA A 224 11.58 4.47 0.00
CA ALA A 224 10.27 4.14 -0.56
C ALA A 224 10.17 4.62 -2.00
N LEU A 225 9.41 3.88 -2.81
CA LEU A 225 8.96 4.30 -4.13
C LEU A 225 7.44 4.40 -4.10
N GLN A 226 6.92 5.60 -4.32
CA GLN A 226 5.49 5.87 -4.29
C GLN A 226 5.03 6.40 -5.65
N ILE A 227 3.88 5.92 -6.12
CA ILE A 227 3.21 6.45 -7.30
C ILE A 227 1.88 7.05 -6.84
N GLU A 228 1.71 8.36 -7.02
CA GLU A 228 0.48 9.09 -6.68
C GLU A 228 -0.64 8.81 -7.68
N SER A 229 -1.86 9.23 -7.31
CA SER A 229 -3.01 9.19 -8.21
C SER A 229 -2.73 9.94 -9.51
N GLY A 230 -2.93 9.28 -10.66
CA GLY A 230 -2.63 9.84 -11.98
C GLY A 230 -1.15 9.86 -12.36
N GLY A 231 -0.23 9.41 -11.48
CA GLY A 231 1.17 9.22 -11.81
C GLY A 231 1.39 7.88 -12.52
N THR A 232 2.35 7.83 -13.45
CA THR A 232 2.71 6.61 -14.19
C THR A 232 4.22 6.37 -14.13
N LEU A 233 4.61 5.14 -13.79
CA LEU A 233 6.00 4.69 -13.82
C LEU A 233 6.13 3.46 -14.72
N THR A 234 6.89 3.61 -15.81
CA THR A 234 7.19 2.51 -16.75
C THR A 234 8.62 2.02 -16.57
N ALA A 235 8.76 0.76 -16.17
CA ALA A 235 10.04 0.08 -16.02
C ALA A 235 10.43 -0.63 -17.33
N ASN A 236 11.00 0.11 -18.29
CA ASN A 236 11.67 -0.46 -19.47
C ASN A 236 13.02 -1.13 -19.12
N HIS A 237 13.58 -0.77 -17.97
CA HIS A 237 14.74 -1.37 -17.34
C HIS A 237 14.37 -1.72 -15.90
N ALA A 238 15.16 -2.59 -15.26
CA ALA A 238 14.89 -3.05 -13.91
C ALA A 238 14.89 -1.88 -12.91
N ILE A 239 13.89 -1.85 -12.02
CA ILE A 239 13.89 -1.01 -10.82
C ILE A 239 14.20 -1.92 -9.65
N THR A 240 15.34 -1.75 -9.01
CA THR A 240 15.77 -2.58 -7.87
C THR A 240 15.55 -1.81 -6.58
N LEU A 241 14.67 -2.33 -5.73
CA LEU A 241 14.41 -1.79 -4.40
C LEU A 241 15.14 -2.63 -3.34
N ALA A 242 15.62 -2.02 -2.25
CA ALA A 242 16.07 -2.80 -1.10
C ALA A 242 14.91 -3.64 -0.53
N SER A 243 15.21 -4.78 0.10
CA SER A 243 14.15 -5.69 0.62
C SER A 243 13.30 -5.10 1.75
N THR A 244 13.77 -4.02 2.37
CA THR A 244 13.03 -3.27 3.39
C THR A 244 12.34 -2.02 2.83
N ALA A 245 12.53 -1.71 1.55
CA ALA A 245 11.94 -0.53 0.94
C ALA A 245 10.44 -0.75 0.66
N MET A 246 9.64 0.30 0.84
CA MET A 246 8.22 0.24 0.49
C MET A 246 8.03 0.53 -1.00
N PHE A 247 7.22 -0.27 -1.68
CA PHE A 247 6.70 0.04 -3.00
C PHE A 247 5.19 0.29 -2.92
N GLN A 248 4.80 1.55 -3.07
CA GLN A 248 3.42 1.99 -2.90
C GLN A 248 2.83 2.51 -4.21
N ILE A 249 1.60 2.10 -4.50
CA ILE A 249 0.82 2.66 -5.61
C ILE A 249 -0.53 3.11 -5.07
N ALA A 250 -0.77 4.42 -5.11
CA ALA A 250 -2.01 5.02 -4.67
C ALA A 250 -3.16 4.72 -5.65
N ASN A 251 -4.40 4.97 -5.22
CA ASN A 251 -5.59 4.88 -6.06
C ASN A 251 -5.43 5.73 -7.33
N GLY A 252 -5.60 5.12 -8.51
CA GLY A 252 -5.39 5.78 -9.81
C GLY A 252 -3.93 5.94 -10.25
N GLY A 253 -2.94 5.56 -9.42
CA GLY A 253 -1.53 5.48 -9.83
C GLY A 253 -1.26 4.24 -10.69
N THR A 254 -0.25 4.30 -11.55
CA THR A 254 0.05 3.22 -12.52
C THR A 254 1.51 2.81 -12.51
N TYR A 255 1.76 1.52 -12.30
CA TYR A 255 3.05 0.88 -12.57
C TYR A 255 2.95 -0.02 -13.81
N ILE A 256 3.90 0.13 -14.73
CA ILE A 256 4.03 -0.72 -15.91
C ILE A 256 5.37 -1.45 -15.84
N HIS A 257 5.32 -2.78 -15.75
CA HIS A 257 6.50 -3.62 -15.88
C HIS A 257 6.73 -3.98 -17.35
N ASN A 258 7.83 -3.51 -17.93
CA ASN A 258 8.15 -3.68 -19.35
C ASN A 258 9.63 -4.06 -19.57
N ASN A 259 10.15 -4.94 -18.73
CA ASN A 259 11.52 -5.43 -18.82
C ASN A 259 11.60 -6.92 -18.47
N THR A 260 12.80 -7.48 -18.50
CA THR A 260 13.09 -8.89 -18.23
C THR A 260 13.89 -9.10 -16.94
N GLY A 261 14.02 -8.07 -16.10
CA GLY A 261 14.64 -8.18 -14.78
C GLY A 261 13.82 -9.09 -13.87
N VAL A 262 14.49 -9.89 -13.04
CA VAL A 262 13.81 -10.86 -12.16
C VAL A 262 13.01 -10.11 -11.09
N PRO A 263 11.66 -10.17 -11.10
CA PRO A 263 10.83 -9.23 -10.34
C PRO A 263 10.97 -9.39 -8.82
N ALA A 264 11.16 -10.64 -8.36
CA ALA A 264 11.41 -10.99 -6.96
C ALA A 264 12.78 -10.55 -6.41
N SER A 265 13.68 -10.06 -7.28
CA SER A 265 14.98 -9.48 -6.89
C SER A 265 15.15 -8.06 -7.46
N THR A 266 14.04 -7.39 -7.78
CA THR A 266 14.04 -6.03 -8.32
C THR A 266 12.94 -5.20 -7.65
N VAL A 267 11.78 -5.02 -8.29
CA VAL A 267 10.76 -4.05 -7.82
C VAL A 267 9.81 -4.66 -6.78
N PHE A 268 9.66 -5.99 -6.76
CA PHE A 268 8.76 -6.72 -5.86
C PHE A 268 9.54 -7.58 -4.85
N GLN A 269 10.71 -7.10 -4.42
CA GLN A 269 11.46 -7.71 -3.32
C GLN A 269 11.26 -6.99 -1.98
N GLY A 270 10.55 -5.87 -2.00
CA GLY A 270 10.36 -4.97 -0.88
C GLY A 270 9.08 -5.28 -0.10
N VAL A 271 8.41 -4.21 0.36
CA VAL A 271 7.09 -4.29 0.97
C VAL A 271 6.08 -3.58 0.08
N GLU A 272 5.18 -4.33 -0.54
CA GLU A 272 4.19 -3.77 -1.46
C GLU A 272 2.93 -3.28 -0.72
N SER A 273 2.48 -2.07 -1.08
CA SER A 273 1.24 -1.47 -0.61
C SER A 273 0.45 -0.89 -1.78
N PHE A 274 -0.39 -1.70 -2.40
CA PHE A 274 -1.18 -1.30 -3.57
C PHE A 274 -2.62 -1.02 -3.17
N ALA A 275 -3.10 0.18 -3.49
CA ALA A 275 -4.48 0.56 -3.23
C ALA A 275 -5.45 -0.15 -4.21
N GLY A 276 -6.72 -0.33 -3.83
CA GLY A 276 -7.66 -1.14 -4.62
C GLY A 276 -7.86 -0.69 -6.07
N SER A 277 -7.79 0.63 -6.34
CA SER A 277 -7.89 1.19 -7.71
C SER A 277 -6.54 1.63 -8.30
N SER A 278 -5.42 1.19 -7.72
CA SER A 278 -4.10 1.30 -8.35
C SER A 278 -4.02 0.41 -9.60
N ASN A 279 -3.06 0.65 -10.48
CA ASN A 279 -2.92 -0.13 -11.72
C ASN A 279 -1.52 -0.74 -11.82
N VAL A 280 -1.47 -2.06 -12.04
CA VAL A 280 -0.26 -2.76 -12.44
C VAL A 280 -0.49 -3.40 -13.80
N GLU A 281 0.34 -3.04 -14.78
CA GLU A 281 0.33 -3.66 -16.10
C GLU A 281 1.65 -4.41 -16.34
N ILE A 282 1.55 -5.67 -16.76
CA ILE A 282 2.71 -6.49 -17.16
C ILE A 282 2.73 -6.58 -18.68
N ARG A 283 3.67 -5.85 -19.31
CA ARG A 283 3.92 -5.81 -20.76
C ARG A 283 5.09 -6.70 -21.18
N GLY A 284 6.15 -6.69 -20.38
CA GLY A 284 7.31 -7.56 -20.52
C GLY A 284 7.46 -8.43 -19.28
N TRP A 285 8.13 -9.58 -19.40
CA TRP A 285 8.47 -10.41 -18.25
C TRP A 285 9.71 -11.25 -18.55
N VAL A 286 10.39 -11.76 -17.51
CA VAL A 286 11.60 -12.59 -17.64
C VAL A 286 11.38 -13.80 -18.57
N GLY A 287 10.21 -14.42 -18.44
CA GLY A 287 9.83 -15.64 -19.15
C GLY A 287 8.70 -16.38 -18.43
N SER A 288 8.05 -17.30 -19.14
CA SER A 288 6.91 -18.08 -18.62
C SER A 288 7.26 -19.06 -17.49
N SER A 289 8.55 -19.29 -17.20
CA SER A 289 9.03 -20.10 -16.09
C SER A 289 9.08 -19.36 -14.75
N THR A 290 8.94 -18.03 -14.75
CA THR A 290 8.99 -17.20 -13.54
C THR A 290 7.60 -16.71 -13.20
N ALA A 291 7.03 -17.16 -12.07
CA ALA A 291 5.73 -16.71 -11.60
C ALA A 291 5.74 -15.21 -11.21
N ILE A 292 4.57 -14.57 -11.28
CA ILE A 292 4.33 -13.30 -10.59
C ILE A 292 4.56 -13.51 -9.09
N PRO A 293 5.33 -12.64 -8.41
CA PRO A 293 5.68 -12.84 -7.01
C PRO A 293 4.45 -12.71 -6.09
N ILE A 294 4.55 -13.37 -4.93
CA ILE A 294 3.65 -13.10 -3.81
C ILE A 294 4.01 -11.73 -3.26
N ILE A 295 3.01 -10.89 -3.06
CA ILE A 295 3.17 -9.57 -2.43
C ILE A 295 2.56 -9.59 -1.03
N SER A 296 3.03 -8.73 -0.14
CA SER A 296 2.56 -8.69 1.26
C SER A 296 1.11 -8.20 1.43
N GLY A 297 0.58 -7.50 0.43
CA GLY A 297 -0.81 -7.04 0.36
C GLY A 297 -1.64 -7.77 -0.72
N ALA A 298 -2.53 -7.03 -1.36
CA ALA A 298 -3.30 -7.49 -2.51
C ALA A 298 -3.07 -6.57 -3.71
N TRP A 299 -3.24 -7.11 -4.91
CA TRP A 299 -3.11 -6.31 -6.12
C TRP A 299 -4.25 -5.29 -6.22
N GLY A 300 -4.02 -4.14 -6.83
CA GLY A 300 -5.09 -3.26 -7.32
C GLY A 300 -5.72 -3.85 -8.57
N ASN A 301 -5.82 -3.07 -9.64
CA ASN A 301 -6.06 -3.59 -10.98
C ASN A 301 -4.80 -4.29 -11.50
N LEU A 302 -4.94 -5.52 -12.00
CA LEU A 302 -3.84 -6.28 -12.60
C LEU A 302 -4.16 -6.56 -14.07
N LYS A 303 -3.37 -6.00 -14.98
CA LYS A 303 -3.50 -6.17 -16.43
C LYS A 303 -2.33 -6.95 -17.01
N ILE A 304 -2.63 -7.99 -17.78
CA ILE A 304 -1.63 -8.80 -18.48
C ILE A 304 -1.72 -8.52 -19.99
N THR A 305 -0.70 -7.87 -20.53
CA THR A 305 -0.49 -7.65 -21.97
C THR A 305 0.75 -8.39 -22.50
N TYR A 306 1.59 -8.90 -21.59
CA TYR A 306 2.70 -9.78 -21.93
C TYR A 306 2.23 -11.07 -22.58
N SER A 307 2.77 -11.38 -23.75
CA SER A 307 2.49 -12.58 -24.54
C SER A 307 3.65 -13.57 -24.43
N PRO A 308 3.55 -14.59 -23.55
CA PRO A 308 4.62 -15.57 -23.39
C PRO A 308 4.66 -16.57 -24.56
N ALA A 309 5.85 -17.09 -24.84
CA ALA A 309 6.05 -18.12 -25.88
C ALA A 309 5.46 -19.50 -25.49
N THR A 310 5.34 -19.79 -24.19
CA THR A 310 4.73 -21.01 -23.65
C THR A 310 3.80 -20.66 -22.50
N ALA A 311 2.98 -21.62 -22.06
CA ALA A 311 2.04 -21.38 -20.97
C ALA A 311 2.75 -20.88 -19.70
N TRP A 312 2.25 -19.80 -19.13
CA TRP A 312 2.84 -19.12 -17.99
C TRP A 312 2.09 -19.48 -16.71
N ASN A 313 2.78 -20.19 -15.82
CA ASN A 313 2.21 -20.69 -14.57
C ASN A 313 2.62 -19.81 -13.38
N ASN A 314 1.63 -19.25 -12.69
CA ASN A 314 1.84 -18.34 -11.57
C ASN A 314 1.80 -19.02 -10.19
N LEU A 315 1.83 -20.36 -10.15
CA LEU A 315 2.08 -21.17 -8.94
C LEU A 315 1.11 -20.94 -7.77
N GLY A 316 -0.04 -20.30 -8.01
CA GLY A 316 -0.98 -19.90 -6.97
C GLY A 316 -0.56 -18.66 -6.20
N ASN A 317 0.42 -17.89 -6.68
CA ASN A 317 0.92 -16.69 -6.01
C ASN A 317 -0.07 -15.51 -6.05
N ILE A 318 -1.00 -15.52 -7.00
CA ILE A 318 -2.04 -14.51 -7.15
C ILE A 318 -3.34 -15.09 -6.60
N THR A 319 -3.72 -14.66 -5.40
CA THR A 319 -4.95 -15.11 -4.71
C THR A 319 -5.92 -13.98 -4.38
N SER A 320 -5.48 -12.73 -4.41
CA SER A 320 -6.30 -11.56 -4.11
C SER A 320 -5.98 -10.37 -5.04
N ILE A 321 -7.03 -9.86 -5.68
CA ILE A 321 -7.02 -8.67 -6.54
C ILE A 321 -8.19 -7.79 -6.06
N GLN A 322 -7.90 -6.65 -5.45
CA GLN A 322 -8.89 -5.67 -4.98
C GLN A 322 -9.50 -4.87 -6.14
N GLY A 323 -8.80 -4.76 -7.26
CA GLY A 323 -9.32 -4.17 -8.48
C GLY A 323 -9.82 -5.23 -9.45
N SER A 324 -9.76 -4.90 -10.74
CA SER A 324 -10.11 -5.80 -11.84
C SER A 324 -8.88 -6.58 -12.33
N PHE A 325 -9.11 -7.82 -12.75
CA PHE A 325 -8.15 -8.60 -13.53
C PHE A 325 -8.47 -8.46 -15.02
N THR A 326 -7.47 -8.14 -15.84
CA THR A 326 -7.63 -8.02 -17.29
C THR A 326 -6.55 -8.81 -18.01
N ILE A 327 -6.94 -9.65 -18.97
CA ILE A 327 -6.05 -10.26 -19.94
C ILE A 327 -6.33 -9.72 -21.34
N ASP A 328 -5.27 -9.19 -21.96
CA ASP A 328 -5.31 -8.59 -23.29
C ASP A 328 -3.94 -8.74 -23.99
N ASN A 329 -3.43 -9.97 -24.04
CA ASN A 329 -2.08 -10.24 -24.54
C ASN A 329 -2.04 -10.89 -25.94
N ASN A 330 -3.20 -11.16 -26.55
CA ASN A 330 -3.34 -11.88 -27.83
C ASN A 330 -2.57 -13.21 -27.90
N SER A 331 -2.18 -13.79 -26.76
CA SER A 331 -1.36 -15.01 -26.72
C SER A 331 -2.22 -16.26 -26.90
N THR A 332 -1.73 -17.23 -27.67
CA THR A 332 -2.29 -18.58 -27.70
C THR A 332 -1.75 -19.45 -26.57
N SER A 333 -0.70 -19.01 -25.88
CA SER A 333 -0.17 -19.66 -24.68
C SER A 333 -0.98 -19.25 -23.45
N GLY A 334 -1.38 -20.23 -22.65
CA GLY A 334 -2.23 -19.99 -21.49
C GLY A 334 -1.54 -19.19 -20.39
N PHE A 335 -2.17 -18.10 -19.93
CA PHE A 335 -1.88 -17.53 -18.60
C PHE A 335 -2.62 -18.37 -17.56
N ARG A 336 -1.89 -18.93 -16.60
CA ARG A 336 -2.43 -19.83 -15.55
C ARG A 336 -2.18 -19.24 -14.18
N PHE A 337 -3.21 -19.22 -13.34
CA PHE A 337 -3.05 -18.81 -11.94
C PHE A 337 -2.27 -19.85 -11.12
N VAL A 338 -2.49 -21.14 -11.37
CA VAL A 338 -1.87 -22.23 -10.62
C VAL A 338 -1.42 -23.38 -11.53
N GLY A 339 -0.55 -24.25 -11.02
CA GLY A 339 -0.17 -25.51 -11.64
C GLY A 339 -1.22 -26.60 -11.41
N ASN A 340 -0.84 -27.62 -10.64
CA ASN A 340 -1.72 -28.70 -10.22
C ASN A 340 -1.89 -28.67 -8.69
N ALA A 341 -2.55 -27.63 -8.19
CA ALA A 341 -2.80 -27.40 -6.77
C ALA A 341 -4.15 -26.67 -6.62
N PRO A 342 -4.83 -26.78 -5.46
CA PRO A 342 -6.07 -26.04 -5.22
C PRO A 342 -5.82 -24.53 -5.28
N LEU A 343 -6.84 -23.78 -5.70
CA LEU A 343 -6.79 -22.32 -5.77
C LEU A 343 -8.11 -21.71 -5.30
N THR A 344 -8.01 -20.71 -4.43
CA THR A 344 -9.07 -19.74 -4.21
C THR A 344 -8.55 -18.37 -4.63
N LEU A 345 -9.13 -17.81 -5.68
CA LEU A 345 -8.83 -16.48 -6.18
C LEU A 345 -10.01 -15.57 -5.88
N THR A 346 -9.74 -14.41 -5.28
CA THR A 346 -10.74 -13.35 -5.09
C THR A 346 -10.38 -12.15 -5.96
N VAL A 347 -11.31 -11.74 -6.81
CA VAL A 347 -11.25 -10.52 -7.60
C VAL A 347 -12.42 -9.64 -7.18
N GLU A 348 -12.16 -8.54 -6.47
CA GLU A 348 -13.21 -7.63 -5.98
C GLU A 348 -13.81 -6.77 -7.10
N GLY A 349 -13.01 -6.46 -8.13
CA GLY A 349 -13.48 -5.85 -9.38
C GLY A 349 -13.90 -6.87 -10.43
N ASP A 350 -13.77 -6.47 -11.70
CA ASP A 350 -14.20 -7.27 -12.85
C ASP A 350 -13.13 -8.27 -13.28
N VAL A 351 -13.56 -9.36 -13.92
CA VAL A 351 -12.68 -10.19 -14.75
C VAL A 351 -12.96 -9.85 -16.21
N ASN A 352 -11.94 -9.32 -16.89
CA ASN A 352 -12.00 -8.90 -18.28
C ASN A 352 -11.11 -9.78 -19.15
N ILE A 353 -11.72 -10.58 -20.02
CA ILE A 353 -11.04 -11.38 -21.03
C ILE A 353 -11.25 -10.70 -22.37
N VAL A 354 -10.27 -9.88 -22.75
CA VAL A 354 -10.30 -9.08 -23.98
C VAL A 354 -9.67 -9.85 -25.13
N SER A 355 -8.50 -10.46 -24.88
CA SER A 355 -7.80 -11.33 -25.84
C SER A 355 -6.94 -12.37 -25.10
N GLY A 356 -6.35 -13.30 -25.85
CA GLY A 356 -5.47 -14.33 -25.29
C GLY A 356 -6.18 -15.57 -24.72
N LEU A 357 -5.42 -16.48 -24.14
CA LEU A 357 -5.90 -17.70 -23.47
C LEU A 357 -5.76 -17.57 -21.95
N LEU A 358 -6.88 -17.45 -21.24
CA LEU A 358 -6.94 -17.48 -19.78
C LEU A 358 -7.27 -18.88 -19.29
N GLN A 359 -6.44 -19.40 -18.38
CA GLN A 359 -6.63 -20.68 -17.73
C GLN A 359 -6.53 -20.53 -16.21
N ILE A 360 -7.18 -21.42 -15.47
CA ILE A 360 -7.01 -21.49 -14.01
C ILE A 360 -5.81 -22.36 -13.67
N SER A 361 -5.73 -23.55 -14.29
CA SER A 361 -4.75 -24.57 -13.92
C SER A 361 -4.07 -25.23 -15.14
N ASN A 362 -3.21 -26.23 -14.90
CA ASN A 362 -2.59 -27.08 -15.93
C ASN A 362 -3.23 -28.48 -16.05
N ALA A 363 -4.49 -28.67 -15.64
CA ALA A 363 -5.24 -29.93 -15.73
C ALA A 363 -4.43 -31.17 -15.29
N GLY A 364 -3.72 -31.08 -14.16
CA GLY A 364 -2.88 -32.18 -13.69
C GLY A 364 -3.68 -33.45 -13.35
N SER A 365 -2.99 -34.54 -13.05
CA SER A 365 -3.60 -35.85 -12.82
C SER A 365 -4.46 -35.94 -11.56
N ASN A 366 -4.28 -35.03 -10.60
CA ASN A 366 -4.97 -35.06 -9.31
C ASN A 366 -6.18 -34.11 -9.33
N PRO A 367 -7.37 -34.56 -8.87
CA PRO A 367 -8.49 -33.66 -8.71
C PRO A 367 -8.19 -32.65 -7.59
N ASN A 368 -8.56 -31.39 -7.82
CA ASN A 368 -8.35 -30.27 -6.92
C ASN A 368 -9.59 -29.37 -6.92
N THR A 369 -9.70 -28.50 -5.91
CA THR A 369 -10.76 -27.51 -5.82
C THR A 369 -10.29 -26.16 -6.33
N PHE A 370 -11.08 -25.55 -7.21
CA PHE A 370 -10.80 -24.23 -7.78
C PHE A 370 -12.00 -23.32 -7.56
N THR A 371 -11.77 -22.14 -6.97
CA THR A 371 -12.80 -21.14 -6.71
C THR A 371 -12.36 -19.78 -7.20
N LEU A 372 -13.23 -19.11 -7.96
CA LEU A 372 -13.13 -17.70 -8.30
C LEU A 372 -14.27 -16.95 -7.61
N ASN A 373 -13.95 -16.15 -6.61
CA ASN A 373 -14.88 -15.23 -5.96
C ASN A 373 -14.82 -13.89 -6.70
N LEU A 374 -15.94 -13.46 -7.27
CA LEU A 374 -16.03 -12.29 -8.11
C LEU A 374 -16.94 -11.23 -7.48
N GLY A 375 -16.33 -10.13 -7.04
CA GLY A 375 -17.02 -8.94 -6.54
C GLY A 375 -17.46 -7.97 -7.65
N GLY A 376 -17.01 -8.18 -8.90
CA GLY A 376 -17.43 -7.44 -10.08
C GLY A 376 -18.15 -8.30 -11.13
N SER A 377 -18.08 -7.84 -12.37
CA SER A 377 -18.69 -8.47 -13.55
C SER A 377 -17.73 -9.43 -14.24
N PHE A 378 -18.31 -10.42 -14.92
CA PHE A 378 -17.56 -11.29 -15.84
C PHE A 378 -17.73 -10.76 -17.26
N ASN A 379 -16.65 -10.27 -17.85
CA ASN A 379 -16.66 -9.63 -19.16
C ASN A 379 -15.73 -10.40 -20.11
N GLN A 380 -16.29 -11.18 -21.01
CA GLN A 380 -15.54 -11.81 -22.09
C GLN A 380 -15.93 -11.19 -23.44
N THR A 381 -15.06 -10.31 -23.93
CA THR A 381 -15.22 -9.57 -25.19
C THR A 381 -14.29 -10.08 -26.29
N GLY A 382 -13.53 -11.15 -26.02
CA GLY A 382 -12.67 -11.84 -26.97
C GLY A 382 -11.95 -13.01 -26.28
N GLY A 383 -10.81 -13.43 -26.85
CA GLY A 383 -9.96 -14.48 -26.28
C GLY A 383 -10.65 -15.83 -26.03
N THR A 384 -9.98 -16.68 -25.25
CA THR A 384 -10.48 -17.97 -24.78
C THR A 384 -10.39 -18.02 -23.26
N PHE A 385 -11.48 -18.38 -22.59
CA PHE A 385 -11.45 -18.79 -21.20
C PHE A 385 -11.65 -20.29 -21.12
N GLU A 386 -10.60 -20.99 -20.68
CA GLU A 386 -10.56 -22.43 -20.54
C GLU A 386 -10.01 -22.73 -19.16
N PRO A 387 -10.86 -23.06 -18.15
CA PRO A 387 -10.38 -23.32 -16.80
C PRO A 387 -9.20 -24.30 -16.76
N ASN A 388 -9.20 -25.27 -17.68
CA ASN A 388 -8.16 -26.27 -17.85
C ASN A 388 -7.85 -26.95 -16.52
N VAL A 389 -8.90 -27.42 -15.86
CA VAL A 389 -8.82 -28.19 -14.62
C VAL A 389 -8.86 -29.69 -14.95
N ASN A 390 -8.49 -30.53 -13.99
CA ASN A 390 -8.65 -31.98 -14.14
C ASN A 390 -10.12 -32.32 -14.47
N THR A 391 -10.38 -33.36 -15.26
CA THR A 391 -11.74 -33.72 -15.71
C THR A 391 -12.68 -34.12 -14.58
N SER A 392 -12.15 -34.53 -13.43
CA SER A 392 -12.89 -34.80 -12.19
C SER A 392 -12.93 -33.59 -11.24
N SER A 393 -12.36 -32.45 -11.63
CA SER A 393 -12.40 -31.19 -10.91
C SER A 393 -13.37 -30.21 -11.55
N THR A 394 -13.69 -29.16 -10.80
CA THR A 394 -14.59 -28.11 -11.24
C THR A 394 -14.00 -26.76 -10.83
N LEU A 395 -14.26 -25.74 -11.64
CA LEU A 395 -14.11 -24.35 -11.24
C LEU A 395 -15.46 -23.86 -10.76
N THR A 396 -15.55 -23.42 -9.52
CA THR A 396 -16.71 -22.67 -9.04
C THR A 396 -16.48 -21.18 -9.24
N ILE A 397 -17.40 -20.49 -9.91
CA ILE A 397 -17.39 -19.03 -10.06
C ILE A 397 -18.56 -18.47 -9.24
N ASN A 398 -18.24 -17.75 -8.17
CA ASN A 398 -19.21 -17.11 -7.28
C ASN A 398 -19.33 -15.62 -7.63
N PHE A 399 -20.50 -15.19 -8.09
CA PHE A 399 -20.86 -13.77 -8.16
C PHE A 399 -21.30 -13.29 -6.77
N LYS A 400 -20.64 -12.25 -6.27
CA LYS A 400 -20.87 -11.70 -4.93
C LYS A 400 -21.33 -10.25 -5.02
N GLY A 401 -22.17 -9.83 -4.08
CA GLY A 401 -22.69 -8.46 -4.03
C GLY A 401 -23.61 -8.11 -5.20
N SER A 402 -24.17 -6.91 -5.18
CA SER A 402 -25.19 -6.48 -6.14
C SER A 402 -24.61 -5.81 -7.39
N GLY A 403 -25.38 -5.80 -8.47
CA GLY A 403 -25.14 -5.03 -9.68
C GLY A 403 -24.10 -5.63 -10.61
N LYS A 404 -23.91 -6.96 -10.58
CA LYS A 404 -22.95 -7.65 -11.44
C LYS A 404 -23.57 -7.98 -12.77
N SER A 405 -22.75 -8.14 -13.79
CA SER A 405 -23.18 -8.60 -15.11
C SER A 405 -22.35 -9.77 -15.62
N PHE A 406 -22.98 -10.61 -16.41
CA PHE A 406 -22.32 -11.60 -17.25
C PHE A 406 -22.40 -11.14 -18.71
N THR A 407 -21.25 -10.94 -19.34
CA THR A 407 -21.10 -10.55 -20.74
C THR A 407 -20.20 -11.56 -21.45
N LYS A 408 -20.70 -12.10 -22.56
CA LYS A 408 -19.98 -13.03 -23.45
C LYS A 408 -20.25 -12.65 -24.90
N SER A 409 -19.80 -11.45 -25.29
CA SER A 409 -20.11 -10.86 -26.60
C SER A 409 -19.23 -11.40 -27.73
N ALA A 410 -18.05 -11.96 -27.42
CA ALA A 410 -17.17 -12.63 -28.38
C ALA A 410 -16.22 -13.63 -27.67
N GLY A 411 -15.35 -14.29 -28.43
CA GLY A 411 -14.37 -15.28 -27.92
C GLY A 411 -14.93 -16.68 -27.68
N THR A 412 -14.15 -17.54 -27.02
CA THR A 412 -14.52 -18.94 -26.69
C THR A 412 -14.59 -19.13 -25.17
N LEU A 413 -15.70 -19.68 -24.66
CA LEU A 413 -15.85 -20.07 -23.26
C LEU A 413 -15.97 -21.58 -23.18
N VAL A 414 -15.04 -22.23 -22.49
CA VAL A 414 -15.10 -23.68 -22.22
C VAL A 414 -15.87 -23.87 -20.91
N ASP A 415 -17.16 -24.13 -21.04
CA ASP A 415 -18.13 -24.14 -19.94
C ASP A 415 -18.30 -25.50 -19.25
N ASN A 416 -17.82 -26.59 -19.84
CA ASN A 416 -17.95 -27.96 -19.33
C ASN A 416 -17.16 -28.25 -18.04
N GLN A 417 -16.47 -27.25 -17.49
CA GLN A 417 -15.71 -27.32 -16.24
C GLN A 417 -16.16 -26.29 -15.19
N ILE A 418 -17.22 -25.52 -15.46
CA ILE A 418 -17.59 -24.37 -14.63
C ILE A 418 -18.93 -24.61 -13.94
N ASP A 419 -18.93 -24.53 -12.61
CA ASP A 419 -20.14 -24.37 -11.81
C ASP A 419 -20.31 -22.87 -11.49
N TRP A 420 -21.49 -22.34 -11.80
CA TRP A 420 -21.84 -20.94 -11.59
C TRP A 420 -22.69 -20.78 -10.34
N VAL A 421 -22.37 -19.79 -9.52
CA VAL A 421 -23.12 -19.47 -8.32
C VAL A 421 -23.41 -17.98 -8.27
N VAL A 422 -24.68 -17.63 -8.06
CA VAL A 422 -25.07 -16.27 -7.66
C VAL A 422 -25.35 -16.34 -6.16
N ASP A 423 -24.45 -15.79 -5.35
CA ASP A 423 -24.53 -15.88 -3.89
C ASP A 423 -25.80 -15.22 -3.34
N SER A 424 -26.17 -15.57 -2.10
CA SER A 424 -27.23 -14.87 -1.40
C SER A 424 -26.93 -13.37 -1.32
N ALA A 425 -27.97 -12.55 -1.49
CA ALA A 425 -27.87 -11.09 -1.63
C ALA A 425 -27.03 -10.57 -2.82
N ALA A 426 -26.47 -11.45 -3.67
CA ALA A 426 -25.85 -11.02 -4.92
C ALA A 426 -26.91 -10.77 -5.99
N SER A 427 -26.58 -9.94 -6.99
CA SER A 427 -27.40 -9.81 -8.19
C SER A 427 -26.57 -9.85 -9.48
N LEU A 428 -27.05 -10.64 -10.44
CA LEU A 428 -26.41 -10.88 -11.73
C LEU A 428 -27.37 -10.54 -12.87
N THR A 429 -26.99 -9.63 -13.76
CA THR A 429 -27.70 -9.35 -15.00
C THR A 429 -27.03 -10.06 -16.18
N LEU A 430 -27.81 -10.80 -16.95
CA LEU A 430 -27.32 -11.43 -18.17
C LEU A 430 -27.36 -10.45 -19.33
N MET A 431 -26.19 -10.04 -19.82
CA MET A 431 -26.07 -9.21 -21.03
C MET A 431 -26.05 -10.07 -22.30
N ASN A 432 -25.70 -11.36 -22.17
CA ASN A 432 -25.76 -12.38 -23.20
C ASN A 432 -26.31 -13.68 -22.61
N GLY A 433 -26.61 -14.66 -23.48
CA GLY A 433 -26.99 -16.00 -23.02
C GLY A 433 -25.87 -16.70 -22.24
N LEU A 434 -26.25 -17.47 -21.22
CA LEU A 434 -25.35 -18.25 -20.38
C LEU A 434 -25.55 -19.74 -20.65
N THR A 435 -24.51 -20.42 -21.14
CA THR A 435 -24.55 -21.87 -21.35
C THR A 435 -24.01 -22.60 -20.11
N ILE A 436 -24.74 -23.61 -19.65
CA ILE A 436 -24.35 -24.50 -18.57
C ILE A 436 -23.92 -25.83 -19.19
N GLY A 437 -22.61 -26.12 -19.08
CA GLY A 437 -22.02 -27.33 -19.65
C GLY A 437 -22.58 -28.62 -19.05
N SER A 438 -22.38 -29.75 -19.75
CA SER A 438 -22.80 -31.07 -19.27
C SER A 438 -22.22 -31.39 -17.90
N SER A 439 -23.04 -31.95 -17.00
CA SER A 439 -22.67 -32.26 -15.61
C SER A 439 -22.24 -31.06 -14.76
N ARG A 440 -22.44 -29.84 -15.25
CA ARG A 440 -22.22 -28.59 -14.52
C ARG A 440 -23.52 -28.01 -14.00
N SER A 441 -23.42 -26.97 -13.19
CA SER A 441 -24.57 -26.33 -12.56
C SER A 441 -24.54 -24.81 -12.63
N LEU A 442 -25.74 -24.21 -12.63
CA LEU A 442 -25.99 -22.86 -12.17
C LEU A 442 -26.84 -22.93 -10.90
N THR A 443 -26.34 -22.38 -9.80
CA THR A 443 -27.08 -22.24 -8.53
C THR A 443 -27.37 -20.77 -8.26
N ILE A 444 -28.65 -20.43 -8.14
CA ILE A 444 -29.10 -19.06 -7.89
C ILE A 444 -29.61 -18.99 -6.45
N ASN A 445 -28.82 -18.37 -5.58
CA ASN A 445 -29.18 -18.06 -4.19
C ASN A 445 -29.57 -16.59 -4.01
N GLY A 446 -29.08 -15.71 -4.90
CA GLY A 446 -29.42 -14.29 -4.97
C GLY A 446 -30.45 -13.99 -6.05
N THR A 447 -30.23 -12.91 -6.80
CA THR A 447 -31.07 -12.48 -7.92
C THR A 447 -30.36 -12.69 -9.25
N ILE A 448 -31.03 -13.30 -10.22
CA ILE A 448 -30.58 -13.26 -11.62
C ILE A 448 -31.64 -12.58 -12.48
N THR A 449 -31.23 -11.59 -13.26
CA THR A 449 -32.06 -10.86 -14.23
C THR A 449 -31.67 -11.31 -15.63
N CYS A 450 -32.53 -12.09 -16.27
CA CYS A 450 -32.23 -12.67 -17.57
C CYS A 450 -32.51 -11.73 -18.74
N GLY A 451 -33.44 -10.78 -18.60
CA GLY A 451 -34.00 -10.07 -19.76
C GLY A 451 -34.51 -11.07 -20.80
N ALA A 452 -34.21 -10.86 -22.08
CA ALA A 452 -34.53 -11.84 -23.13
C ALA A 452 -33.49 -12.98 -23.28
N ASN A 453 -32.38 -12.95 -22.51
CA ASN A 453 -31.28 -13.89 -22.67
C ASN A 453 -31.60 -15.27 -22.11
N ALA A 454 -31.14 -16.31 -22.79
CA ALA A 454 -31.36 -17.70 -22.39
C ALA A 454 -30.26 -18.22 -21.46
N ILE A 455 -30.65 -18.98 -20.45
CA ILE A 455 -29.80 -19.92 -19.71
C ILE A 455 -30.02 -21.29 -20.36
N SER A 456 -29.03 -21.80 -21.09
CA SER A 456 -29.16 -22.98 -21.95
C SER A 456 -28.08 -24.02 -21.66
N GLY A 457 -28.04 -25.11 -22.42
CA GLY A 457 -27.02 -26.16 -22.28
C GLY A 457 -27.55 -27.44 -21.63
N ALA A 458 -26.64 -28.36 -21.32
CA ALA A 458 -26.98 -29.69 -20.82
C ALA A 458 -26.83 -29.84 -19.29
N GLY A 459 -26.30 -28.81 -18.62
CA GLY A 459 -26.17 -28.79 -17.17
C GLY A 459 -27.48 -28.51 -16.43
N ALA A 460 -27.39 -28.47 -15.11
CA ALA A 460 -28.52 -28.25 -14.22
C ALA A 460 -28.68 -26.78 -13.83
N VAL A 461 -29.91 -26.36 -13.54
CA VAL A 461 -30.24 -25.05 -12.97
C VAL A 461 -31.01 -25.25 -11.68
N THR A 462 -30.56 -24.59 -10.61
CA THR A 462 -31.24 -24.55 -9.31
C THR A 462 -31.59 -23.10 -8.96
N VAL A 463 -32.87 -22.83 -8.70
CA VAL A 463 -33.34 -21.58 -8.09
C VAL A 463 -33.70 -21.91 -6.64
N SER A 464 -32.87 -21.46 -5.71
CA SER A 464 -32.97 -21.80 -4.28
C SER A 464 -34.09 -21.03 -3.58
N SER A 465 -34.49 -21.50 -2.40
CA SER A 465 -35.39 -20.77 -1.51
C SER A 465 -34.87 -19.35 -1.24
N GLY A 466 -35.74 -18.34 -1.32
CA GLY A 466 -35.39 -16.93 -1.15
C GLY A 466 -34.74 -16.26 -2.37
N ALA A 467 -34.29 -17.02 -3.37
CA ALA A 467 -33.70 -16.47 -4.58
C ALA A 467 -34.76 -15.75 -5.46
N ILE A 468 -34.29 -14.90 -6.38
CA ILE A 468 -35.15 -14.21 -7.36
C ILE A 468 -34.70 -14.59 -8.77
N LEU A 469 -35.61 -15.18 -9.55
CA LEU A 469 -35.46 -15.32 -11.00
C LEU A 469 -36.32 -14.28 -11.72
N ASP A 470 -35.67 -13.28 -12.32
CA ASP A 470 -36.30 -12.25 -13.13
C ASP A 470 -36.25 -12.64 -14.63
N ILE A 471 -37.43 -12.78 -15.21
CA ILE A 471 -37.73 -13.41 -16.50
C ILE A 471 -38.24 -12.32 -17.46
N GLY A 472 -37.49 -12.06 -18.52
CA GLY A 472 -37.88 -11.10 -19.57
C GLY A 472 -38.29 -11.73 -20.91
N SER A 473 -38.16 -13.05 -21.08
CA SER A 473 -38.57 -13.74 -22.30
C SER A 473 -40.09 -13.74 -22.45
N VAL A 474 -40.59 -13.45 -23.65
CA VAL A 474 -42.02 -13.50 -23.99
C VAL A 474 -42.65 -14.87 -23.73
N ASP A 475 -41.86 -15.95 -23.82
CA ASP A 475 -42.31 -17.33 -23.60
C ASP A 475 -42.18 -17.79 -22.14
N GLY A 476 -41.75 -16.91 -21.23
CA GLY A 476 -41.56 -17.21 -19.81
C GLY A 476 -40.54 -18.32 -19.56
N ILE A 477 -40.98 -19.38 -18.86
CA ILE A 477 -40.24 -20.62 -18.67
C ILE A 477 -40.98 -21.75 -19.36
N ASN A 478 -40.36 -22.32 -20.40
CA ASN A 478 -40.89 -23.48 -21.11
C ASN A 478 -40.19 -24.76 -20.66
N SER A 479 -40.88 -25.90 -20.68
CA SER A 479 -40.29 -27.20 -20.34
C SER A 479 -39.30 -27.73 -21.39
N GLY A 480 -39.36 -27.22 -22.62
CA GLY A 480 -38.40 -27.52 -23.69
C GLY A 480 -37.10 -26.71 -23.64
N THR A 481 -36.26 -26.86 -24.66
CA THR A 481 -34.90 -26.25 -24.73
C THR A 481 -34.78 -25.12 -25.75
N THR A 482 -35.89 -24.71 -26.39
CA THR A 482 -35.88 -23.74 -27.49
C THR A 482 -36.47 -22.38 -27.12
N LEU A 483 -37.45 -22.34 -26.22
CA LEU A 483 -38.22 -21.14 -25.85
C LEU A 483 -38.00 -20.76 -24.38
N GLY A 484 -38.24 -19.50 -24.05
CA GLY A 484 -38.18 -18.98 -22.68
C GLY A 484 -36.78 -18.59 -22.21
N ASN A 485 -36.64 -18.20 -20.94
CA ASN A 485 -35.34 -17.90 -20.34
C ASN A 485 -34.58 -19.15 -19.91
N ILE A 486 -35.24 -20.17 -19.35
CA ILE A 486 -34.58 -21.42 -18.95
C ILE A 486 -34.75 -22.46 -20.06
N ARG A 487 -33.64 -22.87 -20.65
CA ARG A 487 -33.55 -23.75 -21.83
C ARG A 487 -32.62 -24.95 -21.62
N VAL A 488 -32.23 -25.23 -20.38
CA VAL A 488 -31.37 -26.38 -20.10
C VAL A 488 -32.08 -27.72 -20.32
N SER A 489 -31.36 -28.72 -20.83
CA SER A 489 -31.85 -30.11 -20.91
C SER A 489 -31.54 -30.94 -19.65
N GLY A 490 -30.65 -30.45 -18.79
CA GLY A 490 -30.40 -31.05 -17.47
C GLY A 490 -31.52 -30.75 -16.46
N SER A 491 -31.27 -31.10 -15.21
CA SER A 491 -32.26 -30.91 -14.13
C SER A 491 -32.61 -29.43 -13.96
N ARG A 492 -33.90 -29.17 -13.73
CA ARG A 492 -34.43 -27.85 -13.40
C ARG A 492 -35.06 -27.94 -12.02
N THR A 493 -34.43 -27.34 -11.04
CA THR A 493 -34.87 -27.37 -9.64
C THR A 493 -35.34 -25.97 -9.26
N PHE A 494 -36.64 -25.82 -9.09
CA PHE A 494 -37.30 -24.59 -8.69
C PHE A 494 -37.89 -24.79 -7.30
N ASP A 495 -37.25 -24.22 -6.28
CA ASP A 495 -37.71 -24.35 -4.91
C ASP A 495 -39.05 -23.60 -4.70
N ALA A 496 -39.98 -24.18 -3.94
CA ALA A 496 -41.27 -23.55 -3.66
C ALA A 496 -41.12 -22.26 -2.83
N GLY A 497 -39.98 -22.09 -2.14
CA GLY A 497 -39.55 -20.89 -1.45
C GLY A 497 -38.91 -19.82 -2.35
N ALA A 498 -38.74 -20.07 -3.65
CA ALA A 498 -38.15 -19.11 -4.58
C ALA A 498 -39.15 -18.05 -5.07
N ASN A 499 -38.62 -16.92 -5.51
CA ASN A 499 -39.39 -15.76 -5.96
C ASN A 499 -39.17 -15.54 -7.47
N TYR A 500 -40.20 -15.04 -8.15
CA TYR A 500 -40.20 -14.88 -9.60
C TYR A 500 -40.74 -13.52 -10.00
N THR A 501 -40.07 -12.89 -10.96
CA THR A 501 -40.49 -11.62 -11.57
C THR A 501 -40.70 -11.82 -13.06
N LEU A 502 -41.86 -11.40 -13.58
CA LEU A 502 -42.14 -11.36 -15.02
C LEU A 502 -41.98 -9.91 -15.49
N HIS A 503 -40.92 -9.66 -16.25
CA HIS A 503 -40.40 -8.35 -16.61
C HIS A 503 -39.98 -8.30 -18.09
N GLY A 504 -40.91 -8.66 -18.97
CA GLY A 504 -40.72 -8.61 -20.42
C GLY A 504 -41.03 -7.23 -21.01
N THR A 505 -40.50 -6.99 -22.21
CA THR A 505 -40.78 -5.77 -23.01
C THR A 505 -41.97 -5.93 -23.96
N ALA A 506 -42.61 -7.10 -23.95
CA ALA A 506 -43.81 -7.44 -24.71
C ALA A 506 -44.67 -8.38 -23.87
N ALA A 507 -45.92 -8.63 -24.26
CA ALA A 507 -46.83 -9.50 -23.52
C ALA A 507 -46.19 -10.88 -23.30
N GLN A 508 -46.19 -11.33 -22.05
CA GLN A 508 -45.56 -12.58 -21.64
C GLN A 508 -46.59 -13.67 -21.36
N VAL A 509 -46.18 -14.91 -21.57
CA VAL A 509 -46.81 -16.07 -20.94
C VAL A 509 -45.87 -16.60 -19.84
N MET A 510 -46.41 -17.23 -18.80
CA MET A 510 -45.55 -17.88 -17.80
C MET A 510 -44.80 -19.09 -18.37
N GLY A 511 -45.41 -19.77 -19.33
CA GLY A 511 -44.88 -20.98 -19.95
C GLY A 511 -45.20 -22.24 -19.15
N ASN A 512 -45.22 -23.38 -19.85
CA ASN A 512 -45.57 -24.70 -19.29
C ASN A 512 -44.49 -25.32 -18.40
N GLY A 513 -43.31 -24.69 -18.30
CA GLY A 513 -42.22 -25.09 -17.42
C GLY A 513 -42.12 -24.24 -16.16
N PHE A 514 -43.02 -23.27 -15.97
CA PHE A 514 -43.09 -22.45 -14.77
C PHE A 514 -43.48 -23.32 -13.56
N PRO A 515 -42.87 -23.11 -12.36
CA PRO A 515 -43.19 -23.91 -11.17
C PRO A 515 -44.65 -23.73 -10.73
N ALA A 516 -45.29 -24.83 -10.35
CA ALA A 516 -46.68 -24.82 -9.87
C ALA A 516 -46.85 -24.14 -8.50
N THR A 517 -45.77 -23.97 -7.75
CA THR A 517 -45.78 -23.28 -6.45
C THR A 517 -44.55 -22.40 -6.33
N VAL A 518 -44.76 -21.16 -5.89
CA VAL A 518 -43.72 -20.16 -5.68
C VAL A 518 -43.94 -19.44 -4.35
N ASN A 519 -42.90 -18.79 -3.83
CA ASN A 519 -43.03 -17.95 -2.65
C ASN A 519 -43.65 -16.61 -3.02
N ALA A 520 -42.95 -15.79 -3.80
CA ALA A 520 -43.47 -14.52 -4.29
C ALA A 520 -43.50 -14.46 -5.82
N LEU A 521 -44.50 -13.78 -6.34
CA LEU A 521 -44.67 -13.52 -7.76
C LEU A 521 -44.86 -12.02 -7.99
N SER A 522 -43.99 -11.41 -8.79
CA SER A 522 -44.08 -10.00 -9.17
C SER A 522 -44.32 -9.85 -10.67
N ILE A 523 -45.28 -9.02 -11.03
CA ILE A 523 -45.59 -8.65 -12.42
C ILE A 523 -45.20 -7.19 -12.63
N ILE A 524 -44.20 -6.97 -13.49
CA ILE A 524 -43.66 -5.64 -13.84
C ILE A 524 -43.65 -5.47 -15.37
N ASN A 525 -44.53 -6.19 -16.06
CA ASN A 525 -44.65 -6.14 -17.51
C ASN A 525 -45.95 -5.43 -17.88
N SER A 526 -45.87 -4.15 -18.22
CA SER A 526 -47.02 -3.31 -18.62
C SER A 526 -47.85 -3.89 -19.78
N ASN A 527 -47.27 -4.76 -20.62
CA ASN A 527 -47.97 -5.42 -21.72
C ASN A 527 -48.83 -6.61 -21.26
N GLY A 528 -48.76 -6.97 -19.99
CA GLY A 528 -49.52 -8.05 -19.37
C GLY A 528 -48.82 -9.41 -19.40
N VAL A 529 -49.26 -10.27 -18.49
CA VAL A 529 -48.78 -11.63 -18.31
C VAL A 529 -49.97 -12.59 -18.29
N THR A 530 -49.88 -13.72 -19.01
CA THR A 530 -50.91 -14.76 -19.01
C THR A 530 -50.40 -16.06 -18.37
N LEU A 531 -51.18 -16.65 -17.46
CA LEU A 531 -50.90 -17.98 -16.91
C LEU A 531 -50.94 -19.05 -18.01
N SER A 532 -49.97 -19.97 -17.98
CA SER A 532 -49.93 -21.14 -18.86
C SER A 532 -50.30 -22.45 -18.14
N GLY A 533 -50.61 -22.37 -16.85
CA GLY A 533 -50.99 -23.47 -15.97
C GLY A 533 -51.40 -22.93 -14.59
N GLY A 534 -51.83 -23.82 -13.69
CA GLY A 534 -52.16 -23.43 -12.33
C GLY A 534 -50.92 -23.04 -11.52
N VAL A 535 -51.01 -21.98 -10.72
CA VAL A 535 -49.91 -21.47 -9.88
C VAL A 535 -50.42 -21.16 -8.48
N ALA A 536 -49.70 -21.64 -7.47
CA ALA A 536 -49.90 -21.28 -6.08
C ALA A 536 -48.79 -20.31 -5.62
N VAL A 537 -49.18 -19.19 -5.00
CA VAL A 537 -48.28 -18.20 -4.43
C VAL A 537 -48.39 -18.27 -2.91
N ASN A 538 -47.32 -18.72 -2.25
CA ASN A 538 -47.31 -18.93 -0.79
C ASN A 538 -47.07 -17.67 0.03
N GLY A 539 -46.44 -16.66 -0.56
CA GLY A 539 -46.22 -15.34 0.00
C GLY A 539 -46.99 -14.29 -0.81
N SER A 540 -46.30 -13.26 -1.28
CA SER A 540 -46.92 -12.11 -1.95
C SER A 540 -47.07 -12.28 -3.47
N LEU A 541 -48.26 -11.99 -3.98
CA LEU A 541 -48.45 -11.60 -5.38
C LEU A 541 -48.44 -10.07 -5.48
N MET A 542 -47.54 -9.51 -6.27
CA MET A 542 -47.43 -8.06 -6.50
C MET A 542 -47.63 -7.74 -7.98
N LEU A 543 -48.64 -6.91 -8.28
CA LEU A 543 -48.87 -6.34 -9.61
C LEU A 543 -48.31 -4.91 -9.61
N VAL A 544 -47.04 -4.76 -9.99
CA VAL A 544 -46.34 -3.46 -10.03
C VAL A 544 -46.73 -2.70 -11.29
N ASP A 545 -46.67 -3.38 -12.43
CA ASP A 545 -47.04 -2.83 -13.73
C ASP A 545 -47.56 -3.96 -14.65
N GLY A 546 -48.73 -3.72 -15.25
CA GLY A 546 -49.43 -4.67 -16.12
C GLY A 546 -50.43 -5.61 -15.46
N ALA A 547 -51.31 -6.18 -16.30
CA ALA A 547 -52.35 -7.09 -15.87
C ALA A 547 -51.86 -8.55 -15.81
N LEU A 548 -52.37 -9.32 -14.84
CA LEU A 548 -52.23 -10.78 -14.80
C LEU A 548 -53.53 -11.43 -15.28
N SER A 549 -53.48 -12.11 -16.43
CA SER A 549 -54.59 -12.91 -16.96
C SER A 549 -54.47 -14.36 -16.50
N ILE A 550 -55.47 -14.86 -15.77
CA ILE A 550 -55.51 -16.26 -15.33
C ILE A 550 -56.07 -17.21 -16.39
N ALA A 551 -56.74 -16.68 -17.42
CA ALA A 551 -57.47 -17.47 -18.42
C ALA A 551 -58.37 -18.55 -17.77
N SER A 552 -58.29 -19.80 -18.23
CA SER A 552 -58.99 -20.95 -17.63
C SER A 552 -58.19 -21.65 -16.52
N ASN A 553 -57.09 -21.06 -16.04
CA ASN A 553 -56.21 -21.65 -15.03
C ASN A 553 -56.62 -21.25 -13.61
N THR A 554 -56.01 -21.91 -12.62
CA THR A 554 -56.20 -21.60 -11.21
C THR A 554 -55.02 -20.80 -10.66
N LEU A 555 -55.31 -19.67 -10.02
CA LEU A 555 -54.36 -18.93 -9.20
C LEU A 555 -54.75 -19.12 -7.74
N THR A 556 -53.88 -19.75 -6.96
CA THR A 556 -54.08 -19.92 -5.52
C THR A 556 -53.17 -18.94 -4.78
N LEU A 557 -53.74 -18.17 -3.85
CA LEU A 557 -52.98 -17.29 -2.96
C LEU A 557 -53.05 -17.91 -1.56
N ASN A 558 -51.95 -18.53 -1.12
CA ASN A 558 -51.86 -19.20 0.18
C ASN A 558 -51.27 -18.30 1.29
N GLY A 559 -50.81 -17.09 0.94
CA GLY A 559 -50.21 -16.17 1.91
C GLY A 559 -51.20 -15.75 3.00
N ASP A 560 -50.68 -15.53 4.20
CA ASP A 560 -51.44 -14.87 5.28
C ASP A 560 -51.85 -13.48 4.80
N THR A 561 -53.17 -13.22 4.79
CA THR A 561 -53.77 -11.91 4.51
C THR A 561 -53.25 -10.82 5.43
#